data_AF-A0A7Z0N6C5-F1
#
_entry.id   AF-A0A7Z0N6C5-F1
#
_cell.length_a   1.000
_cell.length_b   1.000
_cell.length_c   1.000
_cell.angle_alpha   90.00
_cell.angle_beta   90.00
_cell.angle_gamma   90.00
#
_symmetry.space_group_name_H-M   'P 1'
#
loop_
_entity.id
_entity.type
_entity.pdbx_description
1 polymer ?
#
loop_
_entity_poly.entity_id
_entity_poly.type
_entity_poly.pdbx_seq_one_letter_code
_entity_poly.pdbx_strand_id
1 'polypeptide(L)'
;MLTGMNRKLFWLVLILALIGSWLPYFNILNGLVWVGPLSLPLAWVFTCNIVLTLCAIAMYPLYFKPLSERIDAFERKEGGHE
;
A
#
# COMPACT_ATOMS: atom_id res chain seq x y z
N MET A 1 5.69 -2.42 17.90
CA MET A 1 5.26 -1.08 17.44
C MET A 1 6.24 -0.62 16.36
N LEU A 2 5.82 -0.48 15.10
CA LEU A 2 6.64 0.18 14.09
C LEU A 2 6.78 1.66 14.50
N THR A 3 8.01 2.11 14.76
CA THR A 3 8.36 3.49 15.12
C THR A 3 7.83 4.48 14.08
N GLY A 4 7.57 5.74 14.47
CA GLY A 4 7.00 6.76 13.58
C GLY A 4 7.79 6.98 12.27
N MET A 5 9.08 6.66 12.25
CA MET A 5 9.93 6.67 11.06
C MET A 5 9.50 5.61 10.02
N ASN A 6 9.15 4.40 10.45
CA ASN A 6 8.74 3.31 9.56
C ASN A 6 7.36 3.57 8.94
N ARG A 7 6.51 4.36 9.61
CA ARG A 7 5.24 4.86 9.06
C ARG A 7 5.46 5.85 7.92
N LYS A 8 6.39 6.80 8.06
CA LYS A 8 6.72 7.75 6.99
C LYS A 8 7.29 7.03 5.78
N LEU A 9 8.19 6.07 6.00
CA LEU A 9 8.76 5.26 4.93
C LEU A 9 7.69 4.44 4.20
N PHE A 10 6.77 3.81 4.94
CA PHE A 10 5.64 3.08 4.36
C PHE A 10 4.80 3.97 3.43
N TRP A 11 4.41 5.16 3.89
CA TRP A 11 3.63 6.10 3.10
C TRP A 11 4.39 6.59 1.87
N LEU A 12 5.68 6.84 2.01
CA LEU A 12 6.54 7.24 0.90
C LEU A 12 6.58 6.13 -0.16
N VAL A 13 6.79 4.87 0.24
CA VAL A 13 6.80 3.71 -0.68
C VAL A 13 5.44 3.55 -1.36
N LEU A 14 4.33 3.66 -0.62
CA LEU A 14 2.98 3.58 -1.16
C LEU A 14 2.73 4.66 -2.23
N ILE A 15 3.06 5.91 -1.92
CA ILE A 15 2.88 7.05 -2.83
C ILE A 15 3.78 6.91 -4.06
N LEU A 16 5.05 6.52 -3.89
CA LEU A 16 5.96 6.32 -5.01
C LEU A 16 5.53 5.17 -5.92
N ALA A 17 5.08 4.04 -5.36
CA ALA A 17 4.57 2.92 -6.16
C ALA A 17 3.26 3.31 -6.88
N LEU A 18 2.41 4.11 -6.22
CA LEU A 18 1.19 4.61 -6.83
C LEU A 18 1.47 5.59 -7.96
N ILE A 19 2.39 6.55 -7.80
CA ILE A 19 2.75 7.47 -8.89
C ILE A 19 3.50 6.71 -9.99
N GLY A 20 4.38 5.80 -9.61
CA GLY A 20 5.18 4.98 -10.51
C GLY A 20 4.34 4.14 -11.46
N SER A 21 3.18 3.63 -11.02
CA SER A 21 2.28 2.87 -11.87
C SER A 21 1.71 3.68 -13.04
N TRP A 22 1.72 5.01 -12.97
CA TRP A 22 1.24 5.90 -14.03
C TRP A 22 2.33 6.31 -15.03
N LEU A 23 3.60 6.05 -14.74
CA LEU A 23 4.73 6.45 -15.60
C LEU A 23 4.55 6.04 -17.08
N PRO A 24 4.10 4.81 -17.41
CA PRO A 24 3.87 4.40 -18.80
C PRO A 24 2.86 5.27 -19.54
N TYR A 25 1.85 5.81 -18.87
CA TYR A 25 0.85 6.68 -19.49
C TYR A 25 1.44 8.02 -19.95
N PHE A 26 2.49 8.49 -19.28
CA PHE A 26 3.24 9.69 -19.68
C PHE A 26 4.32 9.38 -20.73
N ASN A 27 4.25 8.21 -21.36
CA ASN A 27 5.23 7.71 -22.33
C ASN A 27 6.63 7.45 -21.72
N ILE A 28 6.74 7.40 -20.39
CA ILE A 28 7.96 7.07 -19.64
C ILE A 28 7.94 5.58 -19.34
N LEU A 29 8.99 4.83 -19.71
CA LEU A 29 9.00 3.34 -19.66
C LEU A 29 7.97 2.64 -20.58
N ASN A 30 7.48 3.34 -21.61
CA ASN A 30 6.57 2.80 -22.63
C ASN A 30 7.31 2.23 -23.87
N GLY A 31 8.61 1.93 -23.73
CA GLY A 31 9.39 1.35 -24.81
C GLY A 31 8.95 -0.09 -25.11
N LEU A 32 9.05 -0.50 -26.37
CA LEU A 32 8.85 -1.89 -26.80
C LEU A 32 10.08 -2.75 -26.45
N VAL A 33 10.48 -2.72 -25.19
CA VAL A 33 11.53 -3.56 -24.63
C VAL A 33 10.86 -4.75 -23.97
N TRP A 34 11.36 -5.95 -24.22
CA TRP A 34 10.83 -7.17 -23.64
C TRP A 34 11.62 -7.54 -22.38
N VAL A 35 10.89 -7.80 -21.29
CA VAL A 35 11.42 -8.31 -20.02
C VAL A 35 10.84 -9.70 -19.84
N GLY A 36 11.53 -10.72 -20.36
CA GLY A 36 10.99 -12.07 -20.46
C GLY A 36 9.76 -12.12 -21.39
N PRO A 37 8.60 -12.66 -20.95
CA PRO A 37 7.37 -12.68 -21.76
C PRO A 37 6.56 -11.38 -21.69
N LEU A 38 6.96 -10.41 -20.85
CA LEU A 38 6.21 -9.17 -20.61
C LEU A 38 6.87 -8.00 -21.35
N SER A 39 6.07 -7.06 -21.85
CA SER A 39 6.61 -5.77 -22.30
C SER A 39 7.04 -4.93 -21.09
N LEU A 40 8.02 -4.04 -21.29
CA LEU A 40 8.54 -3.13 -20.27
C LEU A 40 7.43 -2.39 -19.49
N PRO A 41 6.43 -1.76 -20.13
CA PRO A 41 5.36 -1.08 -19.38
C PRO A 41 4.53 -2.07 -18.54
N LEU A 42 4.27 -3.27 -19.06
CA LEU A 42 3.54 -4.32 -18.33
C LEU A 42 4.33 -4.83 -17.13
N ALA A 43 5.62 -5.14 -17.31
CA ALA A 43 6.51 -5.58 -16.24
C ALA A 43 6.61 -4.53 -15.13
N TRP A 44 6.75 -3.25 -15.50
CA TRP A 44 6.83 -2.14 -14.57
C TRP A 44 5.54 -1.95 -13.75
N VAL A 45 4.39 -1.90 -14.43
CA VAL A 45 3.09 -1.76 -13.78
C VAL A 45 2.84 -2.96 -12.86
N PHE A 46 3.21 -4.16 -13.27
CA PHE A 46 3.08 -5.36 -12.46
C PHE A 46 3.93 -5.28 -11.18
N THR A 47 5.19 -4.85 -11.28
CA THR A 47 6.04 -4.61 -10.10
C THR A 47 5.42 -3.57 -9.15
N CYS A 48 4.91 -2.45 -9.68
CA CYS A 48 4.24 -1.43 -8.86
C CYS A 48 3.02 -2.02 -8.13
N ASN A 49 2.21 -2.85 -8.79
CA ASN A 49 1.05 -3.51 -8.19
C ASN A 49 1.43 -4.52 -7.10
N ILE A 50 2.53 -5.27 -7.27
CA ILE A 50 3.04 -6.15 -6.21
C ILE A 50 3.39 -5.33 -4.97
N VAL A 51 4.11 -4.21 -5.14
CA VAL A 51 4.49 -3.34 -4.03
C VAL A 51 3.25 -2.77 -3.33
N LEU A 52 2.26 -2.29 -4.09
CA LEU A 52 1.01 -1.77 -3.53
C LEU A 52 0.21 -2.85 -2.78
N THR A 53 0.20 -4.09 -3.28
CA THR A 53 -0.44 -5.23 -2.60
C THR A 53 0.23 -5.52 -1.26
N LEU A 54 1.58 -5.54 -1.21
CA LEU A 54 2.32 -5.69 0.04
C LEU A 54 2.04 -4.54 1.00
N CYS A 55 1.91 -3.30 0.49
CA CYS A 55 1.51 -2.16 1.31
C CYS A 55 0.12 -2.35 1.91
N ALA A 56 -0.86 -2.84 1.15
CA ALA A 56 -2.20 -3.13 1.64
C ALA A 56 -2.19 -4.20 2.75
N ILE A 57 -1.41 -5.28 2.58
CA ILE A 57 -1.25 -6.33 3.59
C ILE A 57 -0.64 -5.74 4.88
N ALA A 58 0.41 -4.92 4.75
CA ALA A 58 1.06 -4.27 5.89
C ALA A 58 0.17 -3.21 6.56
N MET A 59 -0.82 -2.67 5.86
CA MET A 59 -1.78 -1.70 6.41
C MET A 59 -2.68 -2.33 7.48
N TYR A 60 -3.02 -3.62 7.34
CA TYR A 60 -3.88 -4.35 8.27
C TYR A 60 -3.37 -4.38 9.72
N PRO A 61 -2.18 -4.92 10.02
CA PRO A 61 -1.67 -4.91 11.40
C PRO A 61 -1.36 -3.50 11.92
N LEU A 62 -1.14 -2.53 11.02
CA LEU A 62 -0.59 -1.23 11.37
C LEU A 62 -1.67 -0.17 11.66
N TYR A 63 -2.83 -0.31 11.03
CA TYR A 63 -3.97 0.60 11.18
C TYR A 63 -5.26 -0.12 11.58
N PHE A 64 -5.57 -1.28 11.01
CA PHE A 64 -6.83 -1.96 11.31
C PHE A 64 -6.84 -2.59 12.70
N LYS A 65 -5.76 -3.26 13.13
CA LYS A 65 -5.66 -3.82 14.48
C LYS A 65 -5.83 -2.78 15.61
N PRO A 66 -5.10 -1.64 15.63
CA PRO A 66 -5.32 -0.62 16.66
C PRO A 66 -6.66 0.10 16.53
N LEU A 67 -7.28 0.09 15.33
CA LEU A 67 -8.61 0.65 15.13
C LEU A 67 -9.69 -0.29 15.71
N SER A 68 -9.62 -1.59 15.45
CA SER A 68 -10.56 -2.57 16.00
C SER A 68 -10.51 -2.60 17.52
N GLU A 69 -9.32 -2.55 18.12
CA GLU A 69 -9.17 -2.46 19.58
C GLU A 69 -9.83 -1.19 20.16
N ARG A 70 -9.82 -0.08 19.43
CA ARG A 70 -10.50 1.16 19.85
C ARG A 70 -12.01 1.09 19.68
N ILE A 71 -12.49 0.42 18.63
CA ILE A 71 -13.92 0.21 18.39
C ILE A 71 -14.49 -0.71 19.47
N ASP A 72 -13.85 -1.85 19.76
CA ASP A 72 -14.26 -2.77 20.83
C ASP A 72 -14.29 -2.07 22.21
N ALA A 73 -13.30 -1.21 22.48
CA ALA A 73 -13.25 -0.43 23.71
C ALA A 73 -14.37 0.63 23.81
N PHE A 74 -14.79 1.17 22.67
CA PHE A 74 -15.89 2.12 22.59
C PHE A 74 -17.24 1.41 22.82
N GLU A 75 -17.48 0.28 22.15
CA GLU A 75 -18.70 -0.53 22.33
C GLU A 75 -18.86 -1.02 23.77
N ARG A 76 -17.79 -1.47 24.43
CA ARG A 76 -17.87 -1.85 25.86
C ARG A 76 -18.20 -0.69 26.79
N LYS A 77 -17.86 0.55 26.43
CA LYS A 77 -18.18 1.73 27.24
C LYS A 77 -19.63 2.16 27.07
N GLU A 78 -20.20 2.05 25.87
CA GLU A 78 -21.61 2.37 25.63
C GLU A 78 -22.56 1.25 26.11
N GLY A 79 -22.19 -0.02 25.99
CA GLY A 79 -23.00 -1.17 26.43
C GLY A 79 -23.02 -1.44 27.94
N GLY A 80 -22.35 -0.61 28.76
CA GLY A 80 -22.32 -0.74 30.23
C GLY A 80 -23.25 0.23 30.96
N HIS A 81 -24.16 0.90 30.23
CA HIS A 81 -25.10 1.90 30.73
C HIS A 81 -26.57 1.40 30.69
N GLU A 82 -26.78 0.10 30.87
CA GLU A 82 -28.11 -0.50 31.11
C GLU A 82 -28.16 -1.15 32.50
#